data_AF-A0A523SS49-F1
#
_entry.id   AF-A0A523SS49-F1
#
_cell.length_a   1.000
_cell.length_b   1.000
_cell.length_c   1.000
_cell.angle_alpha   90.00
_cell.angle_beta   90.00
_cell.angle_gamma   90.00
#
_symmetry.space_group_name_H-M   'P 1'
#
loop_
_entity.id
_entity.type
_entity.pdbx_description
1 polymer ?
#
loop_
_entity_poly.entity_id
_entity_poly.type
_entity_poly.pdbx_seq_one_letter_code
_entity_poly.pdbx_strand_id
1 'polypeptide(L)'
;MEAILGALSLKIIASALLVLSFLWLIIVIIKKQNEYILRALLVCLTFLLFFFYLQQQDARKLTLSDARKKIFPEKTLQYNYHIEKGLKQQGSFTRYIFDDPKPKISLSMDKTGGYFHITDVKSINSILEFLNLPKVKSGVDELASITGSRSGLNRYRWDDYPPGILIIERSLCRNRATFETYHCIAYIIITKRY
;
A
#
# COMPACT_ATOMS: atom_id res chain seq x y z
N MET A 1 -3.48 2.04 16.62
CA MET A 1 -3.02 0.67 16.98
C MET A 1 -2.08 0.07 15.94
N GLU A 2 -2.33 0.21 14.62
CA GLU A 2 -1.46 -0.38 13.58
C GLU A 2 -0.01 0.16 13.55
N ALA A 3 0.20 1.44 13.89
CA ALA A 3 1.54 2.03 13.93
C ALA A 3 2.44 1.46 15.05
N ILE A 4 1.85 1.04 16.17
CA ILE A 4 2.60 0.49 17.32
C ILE A 4 3.04 -0.95 17.00
N LEU A 5 2.18 -1.73 16.36
CA LEU A 5 2.50 -3.10 15.91
C LEU A 5 3.56 -3.13 14.80
N GLY A 6 3.59 -2.12 13.91
CA GLY A 6 4.58 -2.03 12.83
C GLY A 6 6.01 -1.73 13.28
N ALA A 7 6.18 -1.11 14.46
CA ALA A 7 7.50 -0.76 14.99
C ALA A 7 8.11 -1.84 15.91
N LEU A 8 7.34 -2.85 16.31
CA LEU A 8 7.88 -3.94 17.12
C LEU A 8 8.79 -4.85 16.28
N SER A 9 10.04 -4.95 16.73
CA SER A 9 11.02 -5.90 16.21
C SER A 9 10.54 -7.33 16.45
N LEU A 10 10.67 -8.20 15.44
CA LEU A 10 10.36 -9.62 15.59
C LEU A 10 11.10 -10.27 16.77
N LYS A 11 12.30 -9.78 17.08
CA LYS A 11 13.11 -10.26 18.21
C LYS A 11 12.43 -10.03 19.56
N ILE A 12 11.74 -8.90 19.74
CA ILE A 12 11.04 -8.57 21.00
C ILE A 12 9.83 -9.49 21.20
N ILE A 13 9.10 -9.77 20.12
CA ILE A 13 7.93 -10.66 20.16
C ILE A 13 8.38 -12.09 20.43
N ALA A 14 9.41 -12.56 19.72
CA ALA A 14 9.99 -13.88 19.93
C ALA A 14 10.51 -14.04 21.37
N SER A 15 11.21 -13.04 21.92
CA SER A 15 11.67 -13.10 23.32
C SER A 15 10.52 -13.14 24.32
N ALA A 16 9.45 -12.36 24.10
CA ALA A 16 8.28 -12.37 24.98
C ALA A 16 7.57 -13.73 24.99
N LEU A 17 7.39 -14.35 23.81
CA LEU A 17 6.83 -15.70 23.69
C LEU A 17 7.71 -16.76 24.38
N LEU A 18 9.03 -16.62 24.28
CA LEU A 18 10.00 -17.53 24.90
C LEU A 18 9.97 -17.43 26.44
N VAL A 19 9.85 -16.21 27.00
CA VAL A 19 9.63 -16.02 28.44
C VAL A 19 8.32 -16.67 28.89
N LEU A 20 7.24 -16.50 28.11
CA LEU A 20 5.94 -17.07 28.42
C LEU A 20 5.95 -18.61 28.36
N SER A 21 6.68 -19.20 27.40
CA SER A 21 6.87 -20.65 27.34
C SER A 21 7.69 -21.20 28.51
N PHE A 22 8.72 -20.47 28.96
CA PHE A 22 9.47 -20.85 30.16
C PHE A 22 8.61 -20.80 31.42
N LEU A 23 7.81 -19.75 31.60
CA LEU A 23 6.88 -19.65 32.73
C LEU A 23 5.89 -20.80 32.74
N TRP A 24 5.35 -21.17 31.57
CA TRP A 24 4.45 -22.32 31.46
C TRP A 24 5.13 -23.63 31.82
N LEU A 25 6.36 -23.84 31.35
CA LEU A 25 7.17 -25.03 31.68
C LEU A 25 7.44 -25.12 33.19
N ILE A 26 7.76 -24.00 33.86
CA ILE A 26 7.94 -23.95 35.32
C ILE A 26 6.64 -24.36 36.03
N ILE A 27 5.49 -23.83 35.60
CA ILE A 27 4.18 -24.16 36.20
C ILE A 27 3.87 -25.66 36.04
N VAL A 28 4.13 -26.23 34.87
CA VAL A 28 3.91 -27.66 34.59
C VAL A 28 4.79 -28.55 35.48
N ILE A 29 6.05 -28.16 35.69
CA ILE A 29 6.98 -28.87 36.59
C ILE A 29 6.50 -28.79 38.05
N ILE A 30 6.14 -27.59 38.53
CA ILE A 30 5.66 -27.39 39.91
C ILE A 30 4.38 -28.19 40.17
N LYS A 31 3.45 -28.21 39.21
CA LYS A 31 2.19 -28.95 39.33
C LYS A 31 2.33 -30.47 39.10
N LYS A 32 3.55 -30.99 38.87
CA LYS A 32 3.84 -32.42 38.59
C LYS A 32 2.93 -33.03 37.52
N GLN A 33 2.61 -32.25 36.49
CA GLN A 33 1.74 -32.69 35.40
C GLN A 33 2.57 -33.44 34.35
N ASN A 34 2.95 -34.68 34.65
CA ASN A 34 3.89 -35.48 33.84
C ASN A 34 3.50 -35.59 32.35
N GLU A 35 2.20 -35.64 32.05
CA GLU A 35 1.69 -35.71 30.66
C GLU A 35 2.00 -34.44 29.84
N TYR A 36 2.12 -33.29 30.50
CA TYR A 36 2.31 -31.99 29.86
C TYR A 36 3.77 -31.55 29.82
N ILE A 37 4.67 -32.19 30.59
CA ILE A 37 6.10 -31.85 30.62
C ILE A 37 6.70 -31.96 29.22
N LEU A 38 6.44 -33.07 28.52
CA LEU A 38 6.99 -33.30 27.18
C LEU A 38 6.45 -32.28 26.16
N ARG A 39 5.16 -31.92 26.26
CA ARG A 39 4.54 -30.89 25.41
C ARG A 39 5.13 -29.50 25.69
N ALA A 40 5.32 -29.15 26.95
CA ALA A 40 5.92 -27.88 27.36
C ALA A 40 7.38 -27.77 26.91
N LEU A 41 8.14 -28.86 27.02
CA LEU A 41 9.52 -28.92 26.57
C LEU A 41 9.63 -28.77 25.05
N LEU A 42 8.75 -29.41 24.28
CA LEU A 42 8.71 -29.31 22.81
C LEU A 42 8.38 -27.87 22.37
N VAL A 43 7.40 -27.22 23.01
CA VAL A 43 7.03 -25.83 22.75
C VAL A 43 8.18 -24.87 23.09
N CYS A 44 8.87 -25.09 24.22
CA CYS A 44 10.03 -24.27 24.58
C CYS A 44 11.17 -24.42 23.57
N LEU A 45 11.43 -25.66 23.12
CA LEU A 45 12.45 -25.97 22.13
C LEU A 45 12.16 -25.31 20.78
N THR A 46 10.91 -25.33 20.31
CA THR A 46 10.54 -24.69 19.04
C THR A 46 10.71 -23.18 19.09
N PHE A 47 10.34 -22.51 20.18
CA PHE A 47 10.56 -21.07 20.34
C PHE A 47 12.06 -20.72 20.45
N LEU A 48 12.85 -21.55 21.12
CA LEU A 48 14.32 -21.40 21.18
C LEU A 48 14.95 -21.48 19.79
N LEU A 49 14.59 -22.49 19.00
CA LEU A 49 15.08 -22.64 17.62
C LEU A 49 14.66 -21.47 16.74
N PHE A 50 13.41 -21.01 16.86
CA PHE A 50 12.92 -19.85 16.13
C PHE A 50 13.66 -18.56 16.51
N PHE A 51 13.94 -18.36 17.80
CA PHE A 51 14.73 -17.21 18.27
C PHE A 51 16.17 -17.27 17.75
N PHE A 52 16.80 -18.43 17.79
CA PHE A 52 18.16 -18.63 17.26
C PHE A 52 18.22 -18.35 15.75
N TYR A 53 17.23 -18.81 14.99
CA TYR A 53 17.09 -18.50 13.56
C TYR A 53 16.97 -16.99 13.31
N LEU A 54 16.20 -16.26 14.13
CA LEU A 54 16.09 -14.80 14.05
C LEU A 54 17.38 -14.08 14.47
N GLN A 55 18.22 -14.69 15.30
CA GLN A 55 19.51 -14.12 15.72
C GLN A 55 20.57 -14.24 14.63
N GLN A 56 20.57 -15.34 13.87
CA GLN A 56 21.53 -15.62 12.80
C GLN A 56 21.32 -14.74 11.56
N GLN A 57 20.15 -14.12 11.40
CA GLN A 57 19.93 -13.11 10.36
C GLN A 57 20.51 -11.76 10.81
N ASP A 58 21.71 -11.44 10.29
CA ASP A 58 22.40 -10.19 10.55
C ASP A 58 21.57 -8.95 10.14
N ALA A 59 21.34 -8.08 11.12
CA ALA A 59 21.22 -6.63 11.01
C ALA A 59 20.23 -5.97 10.02
N ARG A 60 19.31 -6.67 9.36
CA ARG A 60 18.08 -6.02 8.87
C ARG A 60 17.03 -6.12 9.96
N LYS A 61 16.59 -4.97 10.49
CA LYS A 61 15.46 -4.88 11.43
C LYS A 61 14.23 -5.46 10.75
N LEU A 62 14.04 -6.78 10.87
CA LEU A 62 12.85 -7.48 10.41
C LEU A 62 11.70 -6.98 11.28
N THR A 63 10.93 -6.05 10.71
CA THR A 63 9.72 -5.56 11.33
C THR A 63 8.59 -6.56 11.10
N LEU A 64 7.59 -6.55 11.99
CA LEU A 64 6.39 -7.38 11.80
C LEU A 64 5.74 -7.16 10.42
N SER A 65 5.83 -5.93 9.89
CA SER A 65 5.37 -5.59 8.55
C SER A 65 6.10 -6.35 7.44
N ASP A 66 7.40 -6.60 7.56
CA ASP A 66 8.17 -7.30 6.53
C ASP A 66 7.85 -8.79 6.51
N ALA A 67 7.69 -9.40 7.69
CA ALA A 67 7.23 -10.78 7.81
C ALA A 67 5.81 -10.94 7.25
N ARG A 68 4.90 -10.00 7.57
CA ARG A 68 3.54 -9.98 7.03
C ARG A 68 3.54 -9.90 5.50
N LYS A 69 4.32 -8.99 4.92
CA LYS A 69 4.44 -8.84 3.46
C LYS A 69 4.99 -10.11 2.77
N LYS A 70 5.88 -10.85 3.44
CA LYS A 70 6.47 -12.08 2.90
C LYS A 70 5.52 -13.29 2.96
N ILE A 71 4.73 -13.40 4.03
CA ILE A 71 3.78 -14.51 4.24
C ILE A 71 2.47 -14.26 3.48
N PHE A 72 2.03 -13.00 3.41
CA PHE A 72 0.84 -12.56 2.69
C PHE A 72 1.25 -11.51 1.65
N PRO A 73 1.79 -11.93 0.49
CA PRO A 73 2.06 -10.98 -0.58
C PRO A 73 0.74 -10.30 -0.95
N GLU A 74 0.70 -8.97 -0.87
CA GLU A 74 -0.41 -8.21 -1.44
C GLU A 74 -0.53 -8.63 -2.90
N LYS A 75 -1.71 -9.10 -3.31
CA LYS A 75 -1.96 -9.43 -4.72
C LYS A 75 -1.62 -8.19 -5.53
N THR A 76 -0.50 -8.22 -6.24
CA THR A 76 -0.12 -7.16 -7.16
C THR A 76 -1.20 -7.09 -8.23
N LEU A 77 -2.07 -6.09 -8.14
CA LEU A 77 -3.08 -5.82 -9.15
C LEU A 77 -2.32 -5.49 -10.44
N GLN A 78 -2.26 -6.45 -11.37
CA GLN A 78 -1.70 -6.22 -12.69
C GLN A 78 -2.76 -5.52 -13.52
N TYR A 79 -2.43 -4.33 -14.00
CA TYR A 79 -3.29 -3.56 -14.89
C TYR A 79 -2.77 -3.65 -16.32
N ASN A 80 -3.67 -3.94 -17.25
CA ASN A 80 -3.37 -3.80 -18.66
C ASN A 80 -3.45 -2.30 -19.01
N TYR A 81 -2.45 -1.81 -19.74
CA TYR A 81 -2.41 -0.44 -20.19
C TYR A 81 -1.64 -0.33 -21.51
N HIS A 82 -1.93 0.72 -22.26
CA HIS A 82 -1.18 1.11 -23.44
C HIS A 82 -0.68 2.55 -23.31
N ILE A 83 0.39 2.86 -24.04
CA ILE A 83 1.06 4.16 -23.98
C ILE A 83 0.82 4.89 -25.29
N GLU A 84 0.27 6.10 -25.19
CA GLU A 84 0.22 7.06 -26.29
C GLU A 84 1.26 8.15 -26.06
N LYS A 85 2.02 8.51 -27.10
CA LYS A 85 2.95 9.64 -27.07
C LYS A 85 2.55 10.63 -28.15
N GLY A 86 2.73 11.91 -27.88
CA GLY A 86 2.43 12.95 -28.84
C GLY A 86 3.03 14.30 -28.47
N LEU A 87 2.73 15.30 -29.29
CA LEU A 87 3.15 16.68 -29.12
C LEU A 87 1.90 17.56 -28.93
N LYS A 88 1.94 18.44 -27.94
CA LYS A 88 1.00 19.54 -27.76
C LYS A 88 1.76 20.87 -27.79
N GLN A 89 1.03 21.98 -27.90
CA GLN A 89 1.60 23.33 -27.79
C GLN A 89 2.43 23.55 -26.51
N GLN A 90 2.18 22.76 -25.45
CA GLN A 90 2.85 22.83 -24.15
C GLN A 90 3.99 21.80 -23.98
N GLY A 91 4.30 20.98 -24.99
CA GLY A 91 5.40 20.03 -24.96
C GLY A 91 5.02 18.63 -25.42
N SER A 92 6.01 17.74 -25.42
CA SER A 92 5.76 16.30 -25.61
C SER A 92 5.01 15.74 -24.40
N PHE A 93 3.99 14.93 -24.65
CA PHE A 93 3.27 14.22 -23.60
C PHE A 93 3.41 12.71 -23.75
N THR A 94 3.35 12.01 -22.62
CA THR A 94 3.17 10.55 -22.54
C THR A 94 1.89 10.29 -21.76
N ARG A 95 0.98 9.51 -22.34
CA ARG A 95 -0.30 9.13 -21.75
C ARG A 95 -0.34 7.63 -21.54
N TYR A 96 -0.66 7.21 -20.34
CA TYR A 96 -0.90 5.82 -19.94
C TYR A 96 -2.40 5.61 -19.84
N ILE A 97 -2.97 4.81 -20.73
CA ILE A 97 -4.42 4.53 -20.76
C ILE A 97 -4.64 3.12 -20.23
N PHE A 98 -5.47 3.00 -19.20
CA PHE A 98 -5.77 1.72 -18.57
C PHE A 98 -6.97 1.05 -19.24
N ASP A 99 -6.83 -0.26 -19.48
CA ASP A 99 -7.92 -1.12 -19.91
C ASP A 99 -8.70 -1.63 -18.68
N ASP A 100 -9.91 -2.16 -18.92
CA ASP A 100 -10.70 -2.74 -17.83
C ASP A 100 -10.06 -4.05 -17.32
N PRO A 101 -10.00 -4.29 -16.00
CA PRO A 101 -10.47 -3.43 -14.91
C PRO A 101 -9.49 -2.29 -14.60
N LYS A 102 -9.99 -1.06 -14.60
CA LYS A 102 -9.14 0.12 -14.35
C LYS A 102 -8.77 0.26 -12.87
N PRO A 103 -7.62 0.91 -12.57
CA PRO A 103 -7.21 1.12 -11.19
C PRO A 103 -8.22 1.93 -10.40
N LYS A 104 -8.54 1.47 -9.18
CA LYS A 104 -9.41 2.19 -8.25
C LYS A 104 -8.63 3.37 -7.63
N ILE A 105 -9.29 4.50 -7.50
CA ILE A 105 -8.75 5.70 -6.85
C ILE A 105 -9.51 6.00 -5.55
N SER A 106 -8.78 6.37 -4.51
CA SER A 106 -9.36 6.82 -3.23
C SER A 106 -9.64 8.32 -3.30
N LEU A 107 -10.87 8.73 -3.03
CA LEU A 107 -11.33 10.12 -3.11
C LEU A 107 -12.15 10.48 -1.89
N SER A 108 -12.06 11.74 -1.49
CA SER A 108 -12.90 12.35 -0.47
C SER A 108 -13.76 13.42 -1.12
N MET A 109 -15.06 13.36 -0.89
CA MET A 109 -15.98 14.41 -1.31
C MET A 109 -15.77 15.67 -0.48
N ASP A 110 -15.88 16.83 -1.12
CA ASP A 110 -15.82 18.13 -0.44
C ASP A 110 -17.08 18.40 0.41
N LYS A 111 -17.03 19.44 1.24
CA LYS A 111 -18.17 19.78 2.13
C LYS A 111 -19.44 20.14 1.39
N THR A 112 -19.33 20.65 0.16
CA THR A 112 -20.48 21.04 -0.66
C THR A 112 -21.10 19.87 -1.41
N GLY A 113 -20.37 18.75 -1.53
CA GLY A 113 -20.78 17.56 -2.29
C GLY A 113 -20.56 17.68 -3.80
N GLY A 114 -20.01 18.80 -4.27
CA GLY A 114 -19.85 19.09 -5.69
C GLY A 114 -18.58 18.51 -6.31
N TYR A 115 -17.54 18.30 -5.50
CA TYR A 115 -16.21 17.95 -6.01
C TYR A 115 -15.59 16.79 -5.23
N PHE A 116 -14.70 16.06 -5.89
CA PHE A 116 -13.97 14.94 -5.30
C PHE A 116 -12.48 15.24 -5.25
N HIS A 117 -11.89 15.24 -4.07
CA HIS A 117 -10.47 15.53 -3.86
C HIS A 117 -9.68 14.25 -3.59
N ILE A 118 -8.41 14.27 -3.99
CA ILE A 118 -7.47 13.22 -3.64
C ILE A 118 -6.83 13.63 -2.32
N THR A 119 -7.19 12.96 -1.24
CA THR A 119 -6.59 13.19 0.09
C THR A 119 -5.57 12.10 0.45
N ASP A 120 -5.86 10.84 0.09
CA ASP A 120 -4.94 9.72 0.29
C ASP A 120 -4.23 9.32 -1.01
N VAL A 121 -2.94 9.63 -1.08
CA VAL A 121 -2.08 9.32 -2.23
C VAL A 121 -1.67 7.86 -2.33
N LYS A 122 -1.94 7.01 -1.33
CA LYS A 122 -1.52 5.59 -1.36
C LYS A 122 -1.97 4.89 -2.62
N SER A 123 -3.26 5.00 -2.96
CA SER A 123 -3.83 4.37 -4.15
C SER A 123 -3.12 4.80 -5.44
N ILE A 124 -2.79 6.08 -5.56
CA ILE A 124 -2.11 6.66 -6.73
C ILE A 124 -0.64 6.23 -6.76
N ASN A 125 0.05 6.30 -5.63
CA ASN A 125 1.45 5.94 -5.54
C ASN A 125 1.69 4.46 -5.84
N SER A 126 0.76 3.57 -5.50
CA SER A 126 0.83 2.17 -5.92
C SER A 126 0.74 2.02 -7.45
N ILE A 127 -0.08 2.83 -8.11
CA ILE A 127 -0.24 2.81 -9.57
C ILE A 127 0.98 3.43 -10.27
N LEU A 128 1.49 4.55 -9.75
CA LEU A 128 2.71 5.17 -10.25
C LEU A 128 3.91 4.22 -10.11
N GLU A 129 4.02 3.54 -8.97
CA GLU A 129 5.06 2.52 -8.73
C GLU A 129 4.92 1.34 -9.71
N PHE A 130 3.71 0.88 -9.99
CA PHE A 130 3.44 -0.14 -11.03
C PHE A 130 3.90 0.31 -12.43
N LEU A 131 3.76 1.60 -12.74
CA LEU A 131 4.24 2.18 -14.01
C LEU A 131 5.73 2.55 -14.01
N ASN A 132 6.47 2.26 -12.93
CA ASN A 132 7.86 2.70 -12.71
C ASN A 132 8.03 4.24 -12.75
N LEU A 133 7.04 4.96 -12.24
CA LEU A 133 7.01 6.41 -12.16
C LEU A 133 7.26 6.91 -10.72
N PRO A 134 7.84 8.11 -10.53
CA PRO A 134 8.03 8.69 -9.20
C PRO A 134 6.72 8.82 -8.40
N LYS A 135 6.80 8.69 -7.08
CA LYS A 135 5.65 8.89 -6.19
C LYS A 135 5.32 10.38 -6.02
N VAL A 136 4.04 10.70 -5.85
CA VAL A 136 3.58 12.04 -5.44
C VAL A 136 3.63 12.17 -3.92
N LYS A 137 3.91 13.39 -3.44
CA LYS A 137 4.09 13.69 -2.01
C LYS A 137 2.78 13.93 -1.28
N SER A 138 1.85 14.64 -1.93
CA SER A 138 0.60 15.08 -1.32
C SER A 138 -0.57 14.90 -2.28
N GLY A 139 -1.75 14.79 -1.69
CA GLY A 139 -3.01 14.85 -2.42
C GLY A 139 -3.24 16.23 -3.04
N VAL A 140 -4.20 16.30 -3.96
CA VAL A 140 -4.59 17.53 -4.65
C VAL A 140 -6.10 17.59 -4.81
N ASP A 141 -6.62 18.81 -4.81
CA ASP A 141 -8.03 19.06 -5.07
C ASP A 141 -8.37 18.83 -6.55
N GLU A 142 -9.66 18.76 -6.85
CA GLU A 142 -10.10 18.63 -8.24
C GLU A 142 -9.84 19.94 -8.96
N LEU A 143 -9.34 19.90 -10.19
CA LEU A 143 -8.96 21.11 -10.91
C LEU A 143 -10.15 22.07 -11.10
N ALA A 144 -11.36 21.53 -11.23
CA ALA A 144 -12.59 22.34 -11.29
C ALA A 144 -12.86 23.13 -10.00
N SER A 145 -12.57 22.58 -8.81
CA SER A 145 -12.79 23.30 -7.56
C SER A 145 -11.80 24.45 -7.36
N ILE A 146 -10.60 24.34 -7.94
CA ILE A 146 -9.57 25.38 -7.91
C ILE A 146 -9.85 26.47 -8.96
N THR A 147 -10.20 26.05 -10.18
CA THR A 147 -10.30 26.97 -11.34
C THR A 147 -11.71 27.51 -11.60
N GLY A 148 -12.74 26.91 -10.99
CA GLY A 148 -14.15 27.17 -11.31
C GLY A 148 -14.58 26.69 -12.71
N SER A 149 -13.68 26.06 -13.49
CA SER A 149 -13.96 25.64 -14.86
C SER A 149 -14.45 24.20 -14.93
N ARG A 150 -15.54 23.97 -15.67
CA ARG A 150 -16.04 22.61 -15.96
C ARG A 150 -15.03 21.73 -16.71
N SER A 151 -14.06 22.34 -17.41
CA SER A 151 -12.99 21.60 -18.11
C SER A 151 -12.00 20.91 -17.16
N GLY A 152 -11.99 21.32 -15.89
CA GLY A 152 -11.19 20.70 -14.83
C GLY A 152 -11.91 19.59 -14.07
N LEU A 153 -13.17 19.27 -14.42
CA LEU A 153 -13.91 18.21 -13.74
C LEU A 153 -13.20 16.88 -13.92
N ASN A 154 -13.15 16.09 -12.85
CA ASN A 154 -12.47 14.79 -12.80
C ASN A 154 -10.97 14.83 -13.08
N ARG A 155 -10.34 16.02 -13.08
CA ARG A 155 -8.90 16.17 -13.36
C ARG A 155 -8.15 16.59 -12.12
N TYR A 156 -6.97 16.01 -11.97
CA TYR A 156 -6.07 16.26 -10.85
C TYR A 156 -4.69 16.55 -11.41
N ARG A 157 -4.04 17.62 -10.92
CA ARG A 157 -2.82 18.15 -11.51
C ARG A 157 -1.75 18.35 -10.44
N TRP A 158 -0.60 17.72 -10.64
CA TRP A 158 0.63 18.00 -9.90
C TRP A 158 1.59 18.73 -10.81
N ASP A 159 1.80 20.00 -10.52
CA ASP A 159 2.75 20.79 -11.26
C ASP A 159 4.18 20.38 -10.94
N ASP A 160 4.52 20.10 -9.67
CA ASP A 160 5.87 19.82 -9.16
C ASP A 160 6.37 18.37 -9.38
N TYR A 161 5.80 17.65 -10.34
CA TYR A 161 6.14 16.26 -10.57
C TYR A 161 7.53 16.12 -11.26
N PRO A 162 8.43 15.21 -10.81
CA PRO A 162 9.83 15.25 -11.29
C PRO A 162 10.01 15.11 -12.82
N PRO A 163 9.27 14.24 -13.53
CA PRO A 163 9.31 14.14 -14.99
C PRO A 163 8.62 15.29 -15.75
N GLY A 164 7.88 16.17 -15.07
CA GLY A 164 7.11 17.24 -15.71
C GLY A 164 5.81 17.59 -14.97
N ILE A 165 4.71 17.77 -15.69
CA ILE A 165 3.39 18.00 -15.10
C ILE A 165 2.61 16.69 -15.18
N LEU A 166 2.18 16.18 -14.02
CA LEU A 166 1.34 14.99 -13.93
C LEU A 166 -0.12 15.40 -13.90
N ILE A 167 -0.91 14.79 -14.79
CA ILE A 167 -2.36 14.95 -14.83
C ILE A 167 -2.99 13.56 -14.75
N ILE A 168 -3.92 13.39 -13.81
CA ILE A 168 -4.73 12.18 -13.68
C ILE A 168 -6.17 12.55 -14.03
N GLU A 169 -6.79 11.76 -14.91
CA GLU A 169 -8.22 11.88 -15.20
C GLU A 169 -8.98 10.70 -14.59
N ARG A 170 -10.00 11.04 -13.81
CA ARG A 170 -10.91 10.08 -13.17
C ARG A 170 -12.07 9.75 -14.10
N SER A 171 -12.56 8.53 -14.00
CA SER A 171 -13.86 8.11 -14.52
C SER A 171 -14.65 7.33 -13.47
N LEU A 172 -15.83 6.86 -13.85
CA LEU A 172 -16.63 5.90 -13.09
C LEU A 172 -16.54 4.56 -13.81
N CYS A 173 -16.05 3.56 -13.12
CA CYS A 173 -15.95 2.19 -13.61
C CYS A 173 -16.98 1.32 -12.92
N ARG A 174 -17.40 0.25 -13.59
CA ARG A 174 -18.30 -0.75 -13.02
C ARG A 174 -17.61 -2.10 -13.03
N ASN A 175 -17.56 -2.76 -11.88
CA ASN A 175 -17.09 -4.13 -11.81
C ASN A 175 -18.14 -5.03 -12.47
N ARG A 176 -17.77 -5.77 -13.52
CA ARG A 176 -18.72 -6.65 -14.24
C ARG A 176 -19.19 -7.85 -13.41
N ALA A 177 -18.38 -8.29 -12.44
CA ALA A 177 -18.71 -9.43 -11.60
C ALA A 177 -19.61 -9.03 -10.41
N THR A 178 -19.28 -7.92 -9.73
CA THR A 178 -20.04 -7.47 -8.54
C THR A 178 -21.10 -6.42 -8.86
N PHE A 179 -21.12 -5.89 -10.08
CA PHE A 179 -21.95 -4.76 -10.52
C PHE A 179 -21.73 -3.45 -9.76
N GLU A 180 -20.76 -3.40 -8.86
CA GLU A 180 -20.42 -2.22 -8.06
C GLU A 180 -19.76 -1.15 -8.92
N THR A 181 -20.23 0.09 -8.75
CA THR A 181 -19.63 1.28 -9.35
C THR A 181 -18.55 1.82 -8.42
N TYR A 182 -17.39 2.16 -8.98
CA TYR A 182 -16.29 2.74 -8.24
C TYR A 182 -15.57 3.83 -9.05
N HIS A 183 -14.94 4.76 -8.34
CA HIS A 183 -14.08 5.76 -8.96
C HIS A 183 -12.78 5.10 -9.43
N CYS A 184 -12.42 5.34 -10.68
CA CYS A 184 -11.24 4.74 -11.31
C CYS A 184 -10.40 5.76 -12.06
N ILE A 185 -9.14 5.42 -12.32
CA ILE A 185 -8.26 6.20 -13.19
C ILE A 185 -8.51 5.80 -14.64
N ALA A 186 -8.96 6.75 -15.46
CA ALA A 186 -9.10 6.52 -16.90
C ALA A 186 -7.75 6.48 -17.59
N TYR A 187 -6.93 7.50 -17.32
CA TYR A 187 -5.58 7.61 -17.83
C TYR A 187 -4.74 8.55 -16.97
N ILE A 188 -3.42 8.44 -17.15
CA ILE A 188 -2.41 9.32 -16.57
C ILE A 188 -1.67 10.01 -17.72
N ILE A 189 -1.48 11.32 -17.65
CA ILE A 189 -0.68 12.09 -18.60
C ILE A 189 0.50 12.71 -17.87
N ILE A 190 1.68 12.60 -18.47
CA ILE A 190 2.85 13.37 -18.08
C ILE A 190 3.22 14.27 -19.26
N THR A 191 3.19 15.57 -19.04
CA THR A 191 3.68 16.57 -20.00
C THR A 191 5.07 17.00 -19.58
N LYS A 192 6.08 16.83 -20.45
CA LYS A 192 7.44 17.27 -20.14
C LYS A 192 7.52 18.80 -20.03
N ARG A 193 8.29 19.28 -19.06
CA ARG A 193 8.73 20.69 -19.03
C ARG A 193 9.87 20.84 -20.04
N TYR A 194 9.83 21.92 -20.82
CA TYR A 194 10.87 22.27 -21.77
C TYR A 194 12.22 22.51 -21.08
#